data_AF-A0A401PTR7-F1
#
_entry.id   AF-A0A401PTR7-F1
#
_cell.length_a   1.000
_cell.length_b   1.000
_cell.length_c   1.000
_cell.angle_alpha   90.00
_cell.angle_beta   90.00
_cell.angle_gamma   90.00
#
_symmetry.space_group_name_H-M   'P 1'
#
loop_
_entity.id
_entity.type
_entity.pdbx_description
1 polymer ?
#
loop_
_entity_poly.entity_id
_entity_poly.type
_entity_poly.pdbx_seq_one_letter_code
_entity_poly.pdbx_strand_id
1 'polypeptide(L)'
;MQARSFSRWTEGGGKECNKFKKMEYIPKIINLAADIYTHLRKVKVNKRQCERLCSRIEMLMISVNMVQDERFLEGHSVDKILKELELTLQNAEGLVKSFTSWGSIKKIVRASNILEKFGHINDRLNDAAQQLILVLMASLSQTRNTFKEETREMEDRQDQQEDEKSLNDISKAEKEDLPDECDNSANSQIQKNLEEITADIKEIKTMMISNKKAASSPPVAGIREINMHELQKDSKPFQRTNTSMCYKGVFLKQPVAIKRFISESADINKVQKIFMKEAETMNQFRSDNILHIYGICMNRKAHQSEFLIVMEYCERGNLKNVLNSKKPLPWSTRVRMSLDTARGVYWLHQSQEKARLHCRISSTSFLVNEDYRVK
;
A
#
# COMPACT_ATOMS: atom_id res chain seq x y z
N MET A 1 -66.60 -4.21 11.89
CA MET A 1 -65.81 -3.48 10.88
C MET A 1 -65.14 -2.29 11.55
N GLN A 2 -63.99 -2.52 12.18
CA GLN A 2 -63.09 -1.49 12.69
C GLN A 2 -61.81 -1.57 11.86
N ALA A 3 -61.53 -0.54 11.06
CA ALA A 3 -60.21 -0.21 10.54
C ALA A 3 -60.36 1.05 9.67
N ARG A 4 -59.96 2.22 10.19
CA ARG A 4 -59.43 3.38 9.44
C ARG A 4 -59.21 4.57 10.38
N SER A 5 -58.07 4.57 11.07
CA SER A 5 -57.41 5.79 11.56
C SER A 5 -56.00 5.48 12.08
N PHE A 6 -55.12 4.95 11.23
CA PHE A 6 -53.68 4.83 11.52
C PHE A 6 -52.90 5.25 10.27
N SER A 7 -52.92 6.54 9.94
CA SER A 7 -52.20 7.08 8.77
C SER A 7 -51.83 8.56 8.92
N ARG A 8 -51.46 8.99 10.14
CA ARG A 8 -51.00 10.38 10.35
C ARG A 8 -49.80 10.54 11.30
N TRP A 9 -49.12 9.46 11.65
CA TRP A 9 -48.01 9.45 12.63
C TRP A 9 -46.64 9.07 12.06
N THR A 10 -46.47 8.95 10.74
CA THR A 10 -45.24 8.39 10.15
C THR A 10 -44.31 9.41 9.47
N GLU A 11 -44.73 10.66 9.25
CA GLU A 11 -43.89 11.65 8.55
C GLU A 11 -43.13 12.61 9.48
N GLY A 12 -43.54 12.76 10.75
CA GLY A 12 -42.86 13.60 11.74
C GLY A 12 -41.75 12.89 12.54
N GLY A 13 -41.92 11.61 12.86
CA GLY A 13 -41.02 10.87 13.77
C GLY A 13 -39.62 10.62 13.22
N GLY A 14 -39.46 10.57 11.88
CA GLY A 14 -38.14 10.40 11.25
C GLY A 14 -37.23 11.63 11.36
N LYS A 15 -37.82 12.83 11.34
CA LYS A 15 -37.07 14.10 11.45
C LYS A 15 -36.59 14.34 12.88
N GLU A 16 -37.45 14.13 13.87
CA GLU A 16 -37.06 14.21 15.29
C GLU A 16 -36.01 13.15 15.63
N CYS A 17 -36.20 11.88 15.25
CA CYS A 17 -35.25 10.80 15.56
C CYS A 17 -33.85 11.07 14.99
N ASN A 18 -33.74 11.63 13.78
CA ASN A 18 -32.46 12.01 13.19
C ASN A 18 -31.80 13.21 13.90
N LYS A 19 -32.60 14.17 14.39
CA LYS A 19 -32.11 15.31 15.19
C LYS A 19 -31.53 14.82 16.53
N PHE A 20 -32.21 13.88 17.20
CA PHE A 20 -31.75 13.27 18.45
C PHE A 20 -30.42 12.51 18.31
N LYS A 21 -30.24 11.71 17.25
CA LYS A 21 -28.97 10.99 17.00
C LYS A 21 -27.78 11.93 16.79
N LYS A 22 -27.96 13.02 16.02
CA LYS A 22 -26.90 14.01 15.79
C LYS A 22 -26.47 14.73 17.06
N MET A 23 -27.43 15.07 17.92
CA MET A 23 -27.18 15.65 19.24
C MET A 23 -26.46 14.68 20.19
N GLU A 24 -26.46 13.37 19.92
CA GLU A 24 -25.71 12.37 20.69
C GLU A 24 -24.22 12.36 20.34
N TYR A 25 -23.86 12.55 19.06
CA TYR A 25 -22.47 12.47 18.61
C TYR A 25 -21.63 13.71 18.95
N ILE A 26 -22.22 14.90 18.85
CA ILE A 26 -21.49 16.17 19.04
C ILE A 26 -20.85 16.27 20.44
N PRO A 27 -21.55 16.00 21.55
CA PRO A 27 -20.93 16.02 22.89
C PRO A 27 -19.80 15.01 23.03
N LYS A 28 -19.92 13.81 22.43
CA LYS A 28 -18.86 12.79 22.45
C LYS A 28 -17.62 13.26 21.72
N ILE A 29 -17.79 13.86 20.53
CA ILE A 29 -16.72 14.44 19.73
C ILE A 29 -15.99 15.56 20.50
N ILE A 30 -16.74 16.46 21.15
CA ILE A 30 -16.17 17.55 21.96
C ILE A 30 -15.35 16.98 23.13
N ASN A 31 -15.89 15.99 23.84
CA ASN A 31 -15.18 15.35 24.96
C ASN A 31 -13.90 14.65 24.50
N LEU A 32 -13.96 13.88 23.40
CA LEU A 32 -12.77 13.23 22.83
C LEU A 32 -11.70 14.26 22.44
N ALA A 33 -12.08 15.38 21.83
CA ALA A 33 -11.14 16.44 21.50
C ALA A 33 -10.47 17.02 22.77
N ALA A 34 -11.25 17.28 23.83
CA ALA A 34 -10.73 17.76 25.11
C ALA A 34 -9.77 16.76 25.77
N ASP A 35 -10.08 15.46 25.72
CA ASP A 35 -9.23 14.40 26.21
C ASP A 35 -7.92 14.34 25.41
N ILE A 36 -7.97 14.44 24.08
CA ILE A 36 -6.79 14.50 23.22
C ILE A 36 -5.89 15.68 23.61
N TYR A 37 -6.44 16.89 23.79
CA TYR A 37 -5.66 18.06 24.21
C TYR A 37 -5.04 17.89 25.59
N THR A 38 -5.72 17.20 26.50
CA THR A 38 -5.20 16.89 27.84
C THR A 38 -4.04 15.90 27.77
N HIS A 39 -4.14 14.88 26.92
CA HIS A 39 -3.07 13.91 26.71
C HIS A 39 -1.85 14.54 26.02
N LEU A 40 -2.05 15.48 25.09
CA LEU A 40 -0.97 16.18 24.39
C LEU A 40 0.06 16.79 25.36
N ARG A 41 -0.41 17.39 26.45
CA ARG A 41 0.47 18.00 27.48
C ARG A 41 1.42 17.01 28.14
N LYS A 42 1.08 15.71 28.10
CA LYS A 42 1.84 14.61 28.73
C LYS A 42 2.66 13.82 27.72
N VAL A 43 2.57 14.14 26.43
CA VAL A 43 3.31 13.44 25.37
C VAL A 43 4.80 13.69 25.53
N LYS A 44 5.58 12.60 25.52
CA LYS A 44 7.04 12.64 25.67
C LYS A 44 7.78 12.52 24.34
N VAL A 45 7.16 11.93 23.32
CA VAL A 45 7.76 11.65 22.01
C VAL A 45 6.76 11.88 20.89
N ASN A 46 7.22 12.09 19.66
CA ASN A 46 6.38 12.47 18.52
C ASN A 46 5.55 13.73 18.79
N LYS A 47 6.14 14.70 19.49
CA LYS A 47 5.44 15.88 19.99
C LYS A 47 4.92 16.73 18.84
N ARG A 48 5.69 16.88 17.75
CA ARG A 48 5.28 17.70 16.59
C ARG A 48 4.09 17.09 15.87
N GLN A 49 4.13 15.80 15.56
CA GLN A 49 2.99 15.12 14.94
C GLN A 49 1.74 15.14 15.84
N CYS A 50 1.89 15.00 17.16
CA CYS A 50 0.78 15.16 18.09
C CYS A 50 0.23 16.60 18.14
N GLU A 51 1.10 17.62 18.17
CA GLU A 51 0.73 19.04 18.12
C GLU A 51 -0.05 19.35 16.84
N ARG A 52 0.46 18.90 15.68
CA ARG A 52 -0.19 19.08 14.38
C ARG A 52 -1.56 18.44 14.32
N LEU A 53 -1.66 17.19 14.80
CA LEU A 53 -2.93 16.48 14.89
C LEU A 53 -3.94 17.27 15.72
N CYS A 54 -3.52 17.80 16.88
CA CYS A 54 -4.37 18.64 17.71
C CYS A 54 -4.81 19.92 17.00
N SER A 55 -3.91 20.65 16.33
CA SER A 55 -4.28 21.85 15.58
C SER A 55 -5.30 21.57 14.47
N ARG A 56 -5.21 20.41 13.80
CA ARG A 56 -6.21 19.99 12.80
C ARG A 56 -7.56 19.69 13.43
N ILE A 57 -7.56 19.04 14.59
CA ILE A 57 -8.79 18.79 15.36
C ILE A 57 -9.41 20.12 15.80
N GLU A 58 -8.64 21.08 16.29
CA GLU A 58 -9.13 22.41 16.68
C GLU A 58 -9.84 23.11 15.52
N MET A 59 -9.23 23.12 14.34
CA MET A 59 -9.82 23.69 13.14
C MET A 59 -11.10 22.97 12.69
N LEU A 60 -11.19 21.66 12.92
CA LEU A 60 -12.37 20.86 12.61
C LEU A 60 -13.49 21.10 13.62
N MET A 61 -13.16 21.32 14.90
CA MET A 61 -14.14 21.61 15.94
C MET A 61 -14.92 22.90 15.67
N ILE A 62 -14.33 23.88 14.96
CA ILE A 62 -15.05 25.05 14.45
C ILE A 62 -16.24 24.60 13.58
N SER A 63 -16.00 23.66 12.66
CA SER A 63 -17.05 23.14 11.77
C SER A 63 -18.08 22.31 12.53
N VAL A 64 -17.64 21.46 13.47
CA VAL A 64 -18.55 20.64 14.30
C VAL A 64 -19.49 21.52 15.13
N ASN A 65 -18.98 22.60 15.71
CA ASN A 65 -19.80 23.55 16.47
C ASN A 65 -20.80 24.29 15.57
N MET A 66 -20.42 24.64 14.33
CA MET A 66 -21.35 25.30 13.39
C MET A 66 -22.50 24.39 12.94
N VAL A 67 -22.29 23.07 12.89
CA VAL A 67 -23.33 22.09 12.56
C VAL A 67 -24.39 21.94 13.67
N GLN A 68 -24.15 22.49 14.86
CA GLN A 68 -25.17 22.56 15.93
C GLN A 68 -26.35 23.48 15.56
N ASP A 69 -26.16 24.41 14.62
CA ASP A 69 -27.22 25.29 14.15
C ASP A 69 -28.29 24.50 13.39
N GLU A 70 -29.55 24.69 13.77
CA GLU A 70 -30.70 23.93 13.26
C GLU A 70 -30.82 23.97 11.73
N ARG A 71 -30.28 25.01 11.09
CA ARG A 71 -30.26 25.17 9.63
C ARG A 71 -29.44 24.09 8.90
N PHE A 72 -28.49 23.45 9.57
CA PHE A 72 -27.63 22.42 8.98
C PHE A 72 -27.93 21.00 9.51
N LEU A 73 -28.90 20.88 10.43
CA LEU A 73 -29.30 19.60 11.03
C LEU A 73 -30.22 18.76 10.13
N GLU A 74 -30.71 19.28 9.00
CA GLU A 74 -31.58 18.54 8.09
C GLU A 74 -30.77 17.83 6.99
N GLY A 75 -30.35 16.58 7.24
CA GLY A 75 -29.71 15.74 6.21
C GLY A 75 -29.05 14.46 6.73
N HIS A 76 -29.34 13.31 6.14
CA HIS A 76 -28.75 12.01 6.50
C HIS A 76 -27.22 11.96 6.36
N SER A 77 -26.63 12.83 5.53
CA SER A 77 -25.18 12.90 5.31
C SER A 77 -24.41 13.31 6.57
N VAL A 78 -24.93 14.26 7.35
CA VAL A 78 -24.25 14.83 8.53
C VAL A 78 -24.10 13.82 9.67
N ASP A 79 -25.09 12.97 9.89
CA ASP A 79 -25.05 11.93 10.93
C ASP A 79 -23.91 10.93 10.70
N LYS A 80 -23.77 10.49 9.43
CA LYS A 80 -22.67 9.62 9.01
C LYS A 80 -21.31 10.29 9.20
N ILE A 81 -21.20 11.57 8.84
CA ILE A 81 -19.96 12.35 8.99
C ILE A 81 -19.56 12.44 10.47
N LEU A 82 -20.50 12.79 11.36
CA LEU A 82 -20.23 12.91 12.79
C LEU A 82 -19.85 11.56 13.42
N LYS A 83 -20.51 10.47 13.03
CA LYS A 83 -20.19 9.12 13.51
C LYS A 83 -18.77 8.68 13.08
N GLU A 84 -18.42 8.91 11.82
CA GLU A 84 -17.07 8.60 11.32
C GLU A 84 -15.99 9.47 12.01
N LEU A 85 -16.33 10.73 12.28
CA LEU A 85 -15.45 11.63 13.01
C LEU A 85 -15.23 11.17 14.46
N GLU A 86 -16.28 10.77 15.17
CA GLU A 86 -16.17 10.21 16.53
C GLU A 86 -15.19 9.03 16.56
N LEU A 87 -15.35 8.06 15.65
CA LEU A 87 -14.46 6.91 15.55
C LEU A 87 -13.02 7.33 15.20
N THR A 88 -12.84 8.36 14.37
CA THR A 88 -11.53 8.89 14.03
C THR A 88 -10.85 9.51 15.26
N LEU A 89 -11.59 10.27 16.06
CA LEU A 89 -11.07 10.88 17.29
C LEU A 89 -10.77 9.85 18.38
N GLN A 90 -11.55 8.78 18.51
CA GLN A 90 -11.23 7.67 19.42
C GLN A 90 -9.87 7.02 19.07
N ASN A 91 -9.60 6.83 17.77
CA ASN A 91 -8.30 6.32 17.32
C ASN A 91 -7.17 7.32 17.59
N ALA A 92 -7.42 8.62 17.37
CA ALA A 92 -6.48 9.69 17.67
C ALA A 92 -6.14 9.75 19.16
N GLU A 93 -7.13 9.66 20.05
CA GLU A 93 -6.93 9.63 21.49
C GLU A 93 -6.07 8.44 21.92
N GLY A 94 -6.39 7.23 21.43
CA GLY A 94 -5.61 6.03 21.71
C GLY A 94 -4.15 6.18 21.26
N LEU A 95 -3.92 6.79 20.09
CA LEU A 95 -2.58 7.03 19.57
C LEU A 95 -1.81 8.07 20.41
N VAL A 96 -2.40 9.24 20.69
CA VAL A 96 -1.73 10.29 21.48
C VAL A 96 -1.42 9.80 22.89
N LYS A 97 -2.37 9.11 23.54
CA LYS A 97 -2.19 8.53 24.88
C LYS A 97 -1.03 7.54 24.92
N SER A 98 -0.81 6.81 23.84
CA SER A 98 0.26 5.81 23.74
C SER A 98 1.67 6.43 23.82
N PHE A 99 1.81 7.73 23.53
CA PHE A 99 3.07 8.48 23.61
C PHE A 99 3.31 9.23 24.93
N THR A 100 2.46 9.02 25.94
CA THR A 100 2.59 9.68 27.25
C THR A 100 3.52 8.97 28.25
N SER A 101 3.88 7.70 27.99
CA SER A 101 4.73 6.90 28.88
C SER A 101 5.77 6.05 28.15
N TRP A 102 6.98 5.97 28.72
CA TRP A 102 8.13 5.30 28.11
C TRP A 102 7.94 3.79 27.90
N GLY A 103 7.21 3.13 28.80
CA GLY A 103 6.86 1.70 28.66
C GLY A 103 5.95 1.40 27.47
N SER A 104 5.05 2.32 27.13
CA SER A 104 4.20 2.22 25.94
C SER A 104 4.95 2.57 24.66
N ILE A 105 5.87 3.54 24.73
CA ILE A 105 6.73 3.93 23.61
C ILE A 105 7.59 2.75 23.12
N LYS A 106 8.25 2.02 24.03
CA LYS A 106 9.02 0.81 23.67
C LYS A 106 8.18 -0.26 22.98
N LYS A 107 6.90 -0.41 23.35
CA LYS A 107 5.98 -1.37 22.71
C LYS A 107 5.57 -0.92 21.31
N ILE A 108 5.36 0.37 21.10
CA ILE A 108 4.90 0.91 19.80
C ILE A 108 6.04 0.92 18.78
N VAL A 109 7.23 1.38 19.16
CA VAL A 109 8.43 1.38 18.30
C VAL A 109 8.76 -0.05 17.85
N ARG A 110 8.54 -1.05 18.71
CA ARG A 110 8.74 -2.47 18.38
C ARG A 110 7.63 -3.10 17.53
N ALA A 111 6.44 -2.50 17.47
CA ALA A 111 5.25 -3.18 16.95
C ALA A 111 4.58 -2.53 15.73
N SER A 112 4.94 -1.32 15.29
CA SER A 112 4.17 -0.67 14.22
C SER A 112 4.85 0.51 13.51
N ASN A 113 4.50 0.71 12.24
CA ASN A 113 4.84 1.89 11.46
C ASN A 113 4.00 3.09 11.94
N ILE A 114 4.49 3.82 12.93
CA ILE A 114 3.83 5.01 13.52
C ILE A 114 3.36 6.00 12.42
N LEU A 115 4.13 6.10 11.33
CA LEU A 115 3.80 6.93 10.16
C LEU A 115 2.47 6.56 9.53
N GLU A 116 2.18 5.26 9.39
CA GLU A 116 0.94 4.78 8.78
C GLU A 116 -0.28 5.10 9.67
N LYS A 117 -0.10 5.04 10.99
CA LYS A 117 -1.16 5.38 11.95
C LYS A 117 -1.52 6.86 11.91
N PHE A 118 -0.54 7.76 11.91
CA PHE A 118 -0.80 9.19 11.76
C PHE A 118 -1.38 9.52 10.39
N GLY A 119 -0.83 8.93 9.31
CA GLY A 119 -1.32 9.13 7.95
C GLY A 119 -2.81 8.78 7.82
N HIS A 120 -3.21 7.57 8.27
CA HIS A 120 -4.60 7.14 8.21
C HIS A 120 -5.56 8.05 9.01
N ILE A 121 -5.15 8.52 10.19
CA ILE A 121 -5.98 9.45 10.99
C ILE A 121 -6.09 10.80 10.29
N ASN A 122 -4.97 11.33 9.78
CA ASN A 122 -4.94 12.60 9.06
C ASN A 122 -5.85 12.55 7.83
N ASP A 123 -5.83 11.47 7.06
CA ASP A 123 -6.68 11.30 5.88
C ASP A 123 -8.17 11.29 6.25
N ARG A 124 -8.55 10.54 7.29
CA ARG A 124 -9.95 10.53 7.77
C ARG A 124 -10.40 11.89 8.32
N LEU A 125 -9.52 12.62 9.01
CA LEU A 125 -9.82 14.00 9.43
C LEU A 125 -9.99 14.92 8.23
N ASN A 126 -9.24 14.70 7.14
CA ASN A 126 -9.43 15.43 5.89
C ASN A 126 -10.81 15.18 5.30
N ASP A 127 -11.18 13.92 5.17
CA ASP A 127 -12.45 13.52 4.58
C ASP A 127 -13.62 14.11 5.37
N ALA A 128 -13.53 14.08 6.71
CA ALA A 128 -14.49 14.74 7.57
C ALA A 128 -14.52 16.26 7.35
N ALA A 129 -13.36 16.91 7.27
CA ALA A 129 -13.26 18.35 7.02
C ALA A 129 -13.88 18.75 5.67
N GLN A 130 -13.53 18.07 4.58
CA GLN A 130 -14.06 18.35 3.24
C GLN A 130 -15.59 18.16 3.20
N GLN A 131 -16.09 17.09 3.82
CA GLN A 131 -17.53 16.83 3.91
C GLN A 131 -18.27 17.87 4.75
N LEU A 132 -17.70 18.30 5.89
CA LEU A 132 -18.29 19.35 6.72
C LEU A 132 -18.24 20.72 6.03
N ILE A 133 -17.16 21.05 5.33
CA ILE A 133 -17.03 22.29 4.54
C ILE A 133 -18.10 22.34 3.44
N LEU A 134 -18.39 21.21 2.79
CA LEU A 134 -19.42 21.10 1.77
C LEU A 134 -20.82 21.33 2.35
N VAL A 135 -21.11 20.74 3.52
CA VAL A 135 -22.39 20.90 4.23
C VAL A 135 -22.59 22.35 4.72
N LEU A 136 -21.52 22.99 5.20
CA LEU A 136 -21.55 24.35 5.75
C LEU A 136 -21.43 25.46 4.68
N MET A 137 -21.67 25.13 3.40
CA MET A 137 -21.65 26.05 2.25
C MET A 137 -20.42 26.98 2.23
N ALA A 138 -19.21 26.39 2.14
CA ALA A 138 -17.97 27.08 1.79
C ALA A 138 -17.53 28.29 2.66
N SER A 139 -18.14 28.52 3.83
CA SER A 139 -17.89 29.71 4.66
C SER A 139 -16.61 29.65 5.53
N LEU A 140 -15.77 28.62 5.41
CA LEU A 140 -14.57 28.43 6.25
C LEU A 140 -13.28 28.37 5.43
N SER A 141 -12.80 29.54 4.97
CA SER A 141 -11.53 29.68 4.24
C SER A 141 -10.32 29.11 5.02
N GLN A 142 -10.30 29.32 6.34
CA GLN A 142 -9.18 28.88 7.20
C GLN A 142 -9.13 27.35 7.38
N THR A 143 -10.28 26.70 7.57
CA THR A 143 -10.37 25.23 7.61
C THR A 143 -9.98 24.64 6.26
N ARG A 144 -10.43 25.23 5.14
CA ARG A 144 -10.03 24.80 3.80
C ARG A 144 -8.51 24.85 3.59
N ASN A 145 -7.85 25.92 4.01
CA ASN A 145 -6.40 26.08 3.85
C ASN A 145 -5.60 25.09 4.71
N THR A 146 -6.05 24.83 5.94
CA THR A 146 -5.40 23.86 6.86
C THR A 146 -5.48 22.43 6.33
N PHE A 147 -6.55 22.11 5.61
CA PHE A 147 -6.82 20.79 5.04
C PHE A 147 -6.45 20.67 3.55
N LYS A 148 -5.69 21.62 3.00
CA LYS A 148 -5.17 21.53 1.64
C LYS A 148 -4.07 20.46 1.57
N GLU A 149 -4.22 19.50 0.66
CA GLU A 149 -3.37 18.30 0.56
C GLU A 149 -1.87 18.60 0.44
N GLU A 150 -1.50 19.50 -0.47
CA GLU A 150 -0.09 19.90 -0.69
C GLU A 150 0.57 20.48 0.57
N THR A 151 -0.17 21.30 1.32
CA THR A 151 0.30 21.90 2.57
C THR A 151 0.46 20.83 3.64
N ARG A 152 -0.54 19.94 3.78
CA ARG A 152 -0.50 18.84 4.76
C ARG A 152 0.65 17.86 4.53
N GLU A 153 0.88 17.44 3.29
CA GLU A 153 1.97 16.52 2.96
C GLU A 153 3.34 17.15 3.24
N MET A 154 3.47 18.48 3.13
CA MET A 154 4.69 19.20 3.49
C MET A 154 4.87 19.27 5.02
N GLU A 155 3.83 19.68 5.75
CA GLU A 155 3.84 19.78 7.21
C GLU A 155 4.09 18.42 7.88
N ASP A 156 3.39 17.36 7.44
CA ASP A 156 3.54 16.01 8.01
C ASP A 156 4.97 15.48 7.84
N ARG A 157 5.62 15.80 6.70
CA ARG A 157 7.02 15.43 6.45
C ARG A 157 7.98 16.21 7.34
N GLN A 158 7.73 17.50 7.55
CA GLN A 158 8.57 18.33 8.40
C GLN A 158 8.46 17.87 9.86
N ASP A 159 7.24 17.71 10.37
CA ASP A 159 6.96 17.29 11.75
C ASP A 159 7.59 15.91 12.02
N GLN A 160 7.52 14.99 11.05
CA GLN A 160 8.19 13.70 11.11
C GLN A 160 9.72 13.83 11.26
N GLN A 161 10.36 14.70 10.46
CA GLN A 161 11.81 14.88 10.52
C GLN A 161 12.26 15.48 11.86
N GLU A 162 11.49 16.44 12.39
CA GLU A 162 11.74 17.05 13.70
C GLU A 162 11.57 16.04 14.85
N ASP A 163 10.53 15.21 14.78
CA ASP A 163 10.29 14.16 15.78
C ASP A 163 11.35 13.06 15.75
N GLU A 164 11.80 12.64 14.56
CA GLU A 164 12.86 11.63 14.40
C GLU A 164 14.19 12.15 14.95
N LYS A 165 14.51 13.43 14.72
CA LYS A 165 15.69 14.07 15.30
C LYS A 165 15.59 14.12 16.84
N SER A 166 14.45 14.56 17.36
CA SER A 166 14.22 14.67 18.80
C SER A 166 14.29 13.31 19.52
N LEU A 167 13.77 12.25 18.90
CA LEU A 167 13.87 10.88 19.40
C LEU A 167 15.31 10.38 19.48
N ASN A 168 16.12 10.69 18.48
CA ASN A 168 17.54 10.32 18.47
C ASN A 168 18.32 11.03 19.58
N ASP A 169 17.98 12.28 19.89
CA ASP A 169 18.62 13.05 20.95
C ASP A 169 18.23 12.51 22.35
N ILE A 170 16.96 12.13 22.56
CA ILE A 170 16.50 11.47 23.81
C ILE A 170 17.18 10.10 24.01
N SER A 171 17.32 9.31 22.93
CA SER A 171 17.97 8.00 22.96
C SER A 171 19.47 8.09 23.27
N LYS A 172 20.14 9.19 22.84
CA LYS A 172 21.54 9.47 23.18
C LYS A 172 21.70 9.88 24.63
N ALA A 173 20.83 10.74 25.14
CA ALA A 173 20.84 11.18 26.54
C ALA A 173 20.64 10.02 27.53
N GLU A 174 19.79 9.03 27.22
CA GLU A 174 19.62 7.84 28.08
C GLU A 174 20.84 6.90 28.11
N LYS A 175 21.76 6.98 27.14
CA LYS A 175 22.97 6.16 27.12
C LYS A 175 24.09 6.71 28.01
N GLU A 176 24.02 7.99 28.40
CA GLU A 176 25.05 8.63 29.23
C GLU A 176 24.80 8.45 30.75
N ASP A 177 23.61 8.00 31.16
CA ASP A 177 23.19 7.86 32.57
C ASP A 177 23.26 6.42 33.14
N LEU A 178 23.93 5.48 32.45
CA LEU A 178 24.09 4.09 32.94
C LEU A 178 25.53 3.83 33.39
N PRO A 179 25.76 3.29 34.61
CA PRO A 179 27.08 2.85 35.02
C PRO A 179 27.58 1.73 34.11
N ASP A 180 28.83 1.88 33.71
CA ASP A 180 29.60 1.03 32.82
C ASP A 180 29.89 -0.33 33.49
N GLU A 181 28.93 -1.25 33.50
CA GLU A 181 29.19 -2.66 33.88
C GLU A 181 28.04 -3.58 33.40
N CYS A 182 28.24 -4.27 32.26
CA CYS A 182 27.99 -5.71 32.04
C CYS A 182 27.87 -6.07 30.52
N ASP A 183 28.78 -6.92 30.07
CA ASP A 183 28.84 -7.71 28.82
C ASP A 183 28.79 -7.01 27.43
N ASN A 184 29.98 -6.57 27.01
CA ASN A 184 30.30 -5.89 25.74
C ASN A 184 30.29 -6.75 24.46
N SER A 185 29.79 -7.99 24.45
CA SER A 185 29.76 -8.82 23.23
C SER A 185 28.34 -9.06 22.69
N ALA A 186 27.38 -9.39 23.55
CA ALA A 186 26.01 -9.68 23.11
C ALA A 186 25.23 -8.39 22.78
N ASN A 187 25.42 -7.33 23.57
CA ASN A 187 24.81 -6.02 23.32
C ASN A 187 25.38 -5.35 22.06
N SER A 188 26.68 -5.48 21.80
CA SER A 188 27.32 -4.99 20.57
C SER A 188 26.74 -5.67 19.32
N GLN A 189 26.50 -6.98 19.38
CA GLN A 189 25.93 -7.73 18.26
C GLN A 189 24.45 -7.37 18.03
N ILE A 190 23.67 -7.23 19.10
CA ILE A 190 22.27 -6.80 19.01
C ILE A 190 22.17 -5.37 18.47
N GLN A 191 23.07 -4.48 18.91
CA GLN A 191 23.17 -3.09 18.45
C GLN A 191 23.52 -3.03 16.96
N LYS A 192 24.52 -3.79 16.50
CA LYS A 192 24.85 -3.93 15.07
C LYS A 192 23.70 -4.46 14.23
N ASN A 193 23.02 -5.51 14.70
CA ASN A 193 21.88 -6.08 13.99
C ASN A 193 20.71 -5.09 13.91
N LEU A 194 20.47 -4.30 14.95
CA LEU A 194 19.45 -3.25 14.96
C LEU A 194 19.80 -2.10 14.01
N GLU A 195 21.06 -1.70 13.93
CA GLU A 195 21.55 -0.67 13.01
C GLU A 195 21.43 -1.13 11.55
N GLU A 196 21.75 -2.39 11.27
CA GLU A 196 21.59 -3.02 9.96
C GLU A 196 20.10 -3.11 9.54
N ILE A 197 19.23 -3.56 10.44
CA ILE A 197 17.77 -3.59 10.22
C ILE A 197 17.20 -2.17 10.00
N THR A 198 17.70 -1.17 10.74
CA THR A 198 17.24 0.22 10.61
C THR A 198 17.69 0.84 9.28
N ALA A 199 18.91 0.53 8.83
CA ALA A 199 19.40 0.90 7.52
C ALA A 199 18.56 0.27 6.40
N ASP A 200 18.25 -1.03 6.50
CA ASP A 200 17.38 -1.75 5.57
C ASP A 200 15.98 -1.09 5.51
N ILE A 201 15.38 -0.76 6.66
CA ILE A 201 14.06 -0.08 6.71
C ILE A 201 14.10 1.30 6.05
N LYS A 202 15.17 2.07 6.26
CA LYS A 202 15.34 3.40 5.67
C LYS A 202 15.52 3.32 4.16
N GLU A 203 16.25 2.32 3.67
CA GLU A 203 16.39 2.03 2.25
C GLU A 203 15.04 1.64 1.63
N ILE A 204 14.29 0.75 2.28
CA ILE A 204 12.94 0.35 1.85
C ILE A 204 12.00 1.55 1.78
N LYS A 205 12.01 2.42 2.80
CA LYS A 205 11.18 3.64 2.84
C LYS A 205 11.51 4.60 1.70
N THR A 206 12.79 4.79 1.41
CA THR A 206 13.27 5.62 0.29
C THR A 206 12.88 5.03 -1.06
N MET A 207 12.97 3.71 -1.19
CA MET A 207 12.53 2.94 -2.35
C MET A 207 11.00 2.99 -2.55
N MET A 208 10.19 3.08 -1.49
CA MET A 208 8.73 3.21 -1.57
C MET A 208 8.29 4.63 -1.99
N ILE A 209 8.97 5.67 -1.50
CA ILE A 209 8.68 7.06 -1.87
C ILE A 209 9.00 7.34 -3.35
N SER A 210 10.09 6.76 -3.86
CA SER A 210 10.49 6.88 -5.27
C SER A 210 9.45 6.26 -6.22
N ASN A 211 8.69 5.27 -5.76
CA ASN A 211 7.64 4.59 -6.54
C ASN A 211 6.37 5.45 -6.77
N LYS A 212 6.09 6.47 -5.94
CA LYS A 212 4.93 7.37 -6.14
C LYS A 212 5.09 8.27 -7.38
N LYS A 213 6.33 8.47 -7.88
CA LYS A 213 6.66 9.32 -9.03
C LYS A 213 6.76 8.60 -10.38
N ALA A 214 6.87 7.28 -10.41
CA ALA A 214 7.06 6.51 -11.66
C ALA A 214 5.73 6.12 -12.36
N ALA A 215 4.61 6.71 -11.98
CA ALA A 215 3.26 6.35 -12.45
C ALA A 215 2.93 6.85 -13.87
N SER A 216 3.91 7.07 -14.73
CA SER A 216 3.68 7.33 -16.16
C SER A 216 4.58 6.44 -17.00
N SER A 217 4.08 5.24 -17.31
CA SER A 217 4.64 4.44 -18.41
C SER A 217 4.07 4.95 -19.74
N PRO A 218 4.89 5.02 -20.82
CA PRO A 218 4.42 5.38 -22.15
C PRO A 218 3.39 4.37 -22.69
N PRO A 219 2.60 4.73 -23.72
CA PRO A 219 1.55 3.88 -24.25
C PRO A 219 2.10 2.53 -24.74
N VAL A 220 1.32 1.48 -24.49
CA VAL A 220 1.62 0.09 -24.87
C VAL A 220 1.79 0.00 -26.39
N ALA A 221 3.03 -0.20 -26.85
CA ALA A 221 3.30 -0.59 -28.23
C ALA A 221 2.72 -1.99 -28.50
N GLY A 222 2.30 -2.24 -29.74
CA GLY A 222 1.83 -3.57 -30.16
C GLY A 222 2.85 -4.67 -29.89
N ILE A 223 2.39 -5.91 -29.68
CA ILE A 223 3.25 -7.06 -29.43
C ILE A 223 4.18 -7.26 -30.64
N ARG A 224 5.49 -7.29 -30.40
CA ARG A 224 6.48 -7.57 -31.45
C ARG A 224 6.36 -9.01 -31.94
N GLU A 225 6.23 -9.20 -33.25
CA GLU A 225 6.44 -10.49 -33.89
C GLU A 225 7.93 -10.70 -34.19
N ILE A 226 8.48 -11.81 -33.70
CA ILE A 226 9.89 -12.19 -33.80
C ILE A 226 10.00 -13.33 -34.81
N ASN A 227 10.92 -13.20 -35.76
CA ASN A 227 11.16 -14.26 -36.72
C ASN A 227 11.93 -15.41 -36.08
N MET A 228 11.62 -16.65 -36.47
CA MET A 228 12.28 -17.84 -35.94
C MET A 228 13.81 -17.82 -36.12
N HIS A 229 14.31 -17.22 -37.20
CA HIS A 229 15.76 -17.09 -37.47
C HIS A 229 16.48 -16.14 -36.49
N GLU A 230 15.76 -15.26 -35.80
CA GLU A 230 16.31 -14.37 -34.77
C GLU A 230 16.49 -15.10 -33.42
N LEU A 231 15.93 -16.31 -33.29
CA LEU A 231 15.94 -17.09 -32.06
C LEU A 231 16.89 -18.28 -32.15
N GLN A 232 17.79 -18.38 -31.17
CA GLN A 232 18.55 -19.59 -30.92
C GLN A 232 17.92 -20.29 -29.71
N LYS A 233 17.50 -21.54 -29.87
CA LYS A 233 16.77 -22.30 -28.83
C LYS A 233 17.55 -23.56 -28.48
N ASP A 234 17.70 -23.84 -27.19
CA ASP A 234 18.34 -25.06 -26.71
C ASP A 234 17.53 -26.32 -27.12
N SER A 235 18.21 -27.46 -27.26
CA SER A 235 17.56 -28.70 -27.69
C SER A 235 16.67 -29.32 -26.62
N LYS A 236 17.01 -29.13 -25.33
CA LYS A 236 16.29 -29.71 -24.19
C LYS A 236 15.46 -28.65 -23.47
N PRO A 237 14.16 -28.90 -23.22
CA PRO A 237 13.36 -28.01 -22.41
C PRO A 237 13.78 -28.11 -20.93
N PHE A 238 13.85 -26.98 -20.24
CA PHE A 238 14.08 -26.95 -18.79
C PHE A 238 12.78 -27.14 -17.99
N GLN A 239 11.62 -26.94 -18.62
CA GLN A 239 10.31 -27.17 -18.02
C GLN A 239 9.34 -27.74 -19.04
N ARG A 240 8.52 -28.70 -18.61
CA ARG A 240 7.44 -29.29 -19.41
C ARG A 240 6.16 -29.34 -18.59
N THR A 241 5.06 -28.93 -19.21
CA THR A 241 3.69 -29.12 -18.74
C THR A 241 2.88 -29.83 -19.83
N ASN A 242 1.64 -30.21 -19.53
CA ASN A 242 0.75 -30.83 -20.51
C ASN A 242 0.42 -29.88 -21.69
N THR A 243 0.59 -28.57 -21.50
CA THR A 243 0.18 -27.54 -22.47
C THR A 243 1.36 -26.75 -23.03
N SER A 244 2.57 -26.89 -22.47
CA SER A 244 3.72 -26.06 -22.88
C SER A 244 5.07 -26.69 -22.55
N MET A 245 6.10 -26.30 -23.31
CA MET A 245 7.51 -26.57 -23.02
C MET A 245 8.27 -25.26 -22.97
N CYS A 246 9.06 -25.05 -21.93
CA CYS A 246 9.94 -23.88 -21.82
C CYS A 246 11.38 -24.29 -22.11
N TYR A 247 12.03 -23.53 -22.99
CA TYR A 247 13.41 -23.70 -23.42
C TYR A 247 14.21 -22.47 -23.05
N LYS A 248 15.49 -22.65 -22.72
CA LYS A 248 16.43 -21.53 -22.69
C LYS A 248 16.85 -21.25 -24.13
N GLY A 249 17.13 -19.99 -24.42
CA GLY A 249 17.58 -19.57 -25.74
C GLY A 249 18.31 -18.24 -25.68
N VAL A 250 18.61 -17.72 -26.86
CA VAL A 250 19.25 -16.42 -27.06
C VAL A 250 18.46 -15.62 -28.11
N PHE A 251 18.17 -14.37 -27.80
CA PHE A 251 17.55 -13.39 -28.70
C PHE A 251 18.33 -12.08 -28.57
N LEU A 252 18.77 -11.50 -29.70
CA LEU A 252 19.61 -10.28 -29.70
C LEU A 252 20.83 -10.36 -28.76
N LYS A 253 21.48 -11.54 -28.71
CA LYS A 253 22.62 -11.86 -27.82
C LYS A 253 22.29 -11.87 -26.32
N GLN A 254 21.02 -11.77 -25.93
CA GLN A 254 20.56 -11.85 -24.54
C GLN A 254 19.93 -13.22 -24.25
N PRO A 255 20.14 -13.80 -23.06
CA PRO A 255 19.47 -15.03 -22.66
C PRO A 255 17.96 -14.80 -22.52
N VAL A 256 17.17 -15.72 -23.06
CA VAL A 256 15.70 -15.65 -23.04
C VAL A 256 15.07 -16.98 -22.65
N ALA A 257 13.85 -16.90 -22.09
CA ALA A 257 12.97 -18.03 -21.94
C ALA A 257 12.02 -18.11 -23.15
N ILE A 258 11.98 -19.25 -23.81
CA ILE A 258 11.13 -19.51 -24.97
C ILE A 258 10.06 -20.52 -24.55
N LYS A 259 8.83 -20.05 -24.34
CA LYS A 259 7.68 -20.89 -24.02
C LYS A 259 6.97 -21.30 -25.30
N ARG A 260 7.07 -22.59 -25.63
CA ARG A 260 6.37 -23.23 -26.76
C ARG A 260 5.06 -23.84 -26.28
N PHE A 261 3.95 -23.48 -26.90
CA PHE A 261 2.67 -24.11 -26.63
C PHE A 261 2.57 -25.45 -27.38
N ILE A 262 2.07 -26.48 -26.69
CA ILE A 262 1.89 -27.83 -27.22
C ILE A 262 0.40 -28.02 -27.50
N SER A 263 0.07 -28.71 -28.59
CA SER A 263 -1.28 -29.18 -28.86
C SER A 263 -1.33 -30.71 -28.75
N GLU A 264 -2.12 -31.24 -27.81
CA GLU A 264 -2.46 -32.68 -27.78
C GLU A 264 -3.69 -32.98 -28.67
N SER A 265 -4.55 -31.99 -28.89
CA SER A 265 -5.71 -32.04 -29.77
C SER A 265 -5.42 -31.44 -31.15
N ALA A 266 -6.12 -31.87 -32.20
CA ALA A 266 -5.99 -31.30 -33.55
C ALA A 266 -6.49 -29.84 -33.68
N ASP A 267 -7.05 -29.24 -32.63
CA ASP A 267 -7.60 -27.88 -32.65
C ASP A 267 -6.53 -26.79 -32.42
N ILE A 268 -5.86 -26.42 -33.50
CA ILE A 268 -4.87 -25.32 -33.55
C ILE A 268 -5.48 -23.97 -33.14
N ASN A 269 -6.76 -23.73 -33.45
CA ASN A 269 -7.42 -22.45 -33.15
C ASN A 269 -7.56 -22.23 -31.64
N LYS A 270 -7.83 -23.29 -30.88
CA LYS A 270 -7.90 -23.22 -29.42
C LYS A 270 -6.54 -22.88 -28.81
N VAL A 271 -5.46 -23.50 -29.30
CA VAL A 271 -4.09 -23.21 -28.83
C VAL A 271 -3.71 -21.76 -29.15
N GLN A 272 -4.00 -21.30 -30.36
CA GLN A 272 -3.74 -19.92 -30.76
C GLN A 272 -4.47 -18.91 -29.86
N LYS A 273 -5.75 -19.16 -29.52
CA LYS A 273 -6.52 -18.30 -28.61
C LYS A 273 -5.89 -18.20 -27.22
N ILE A 274 -5.43 -19.33 -26.66
CA ILE A 274 -4.78 -19.35 -25.34
C ILE A 274 -3.45 -18.59 -25.39
N PHE A 275 -2.66 -18.85 -26.42
CA PHE A 275 -1.38 -18.19 -26.67
C PHE A 275 -1.53 -16.67 -26.81
N MET A 276 -2.45 -16.20 -27.65
CA MET A 276 -2.68 -14.76 -27.85
C MET A 276 -3.15 -14.08 -26.56
N LYS A 277 -4.09 -14.71 -25.83
CA LYS A 277 -4.56 -14.18 -24.55
C LYS A 277 -3.44 -14.03 -23.53
N GLU A 278 -2.54 -15.00 -23.46
CA GLU A 278 -1.39 -14.96 -22.55
C GLU A 278 -0.40 -13.85 -22.97
N ALA A 279 -0.05 -13.78 -24.26
CA ALA A 279 0.85 -12.76 -24.79
C ALA A 279 0.30 -11.32 -24.61
N GLU A 280 -0.98 -11.10 -24.91
CA GLU A 280 -1.67 -9.82 -24.70
C GLU A 280 -1.69 -9.43 -23.24
N THR A 281 -1.96 -10.39 -22.33
CA THR A 281 -1.97 -10.11 -20.91
C THR A 281 -0.59 -9.69 -20.42
N MET A 282 0.48 -10.36 -20.85
CA MET A 282 1.85 -9.96 -20.46
C MET A 282 2.27 -8.63 -21.09
N ASN A 283 1.90 -8.36 -22.34
CA ASN A 283 2.27 -7.11 -23.01
C ASN A 283 1.59 -5.86 -22.42
N GLN A 284 0.44 -6.04 -21.74
CA GLN A 284 -0.28 -4.94 -21.08
C GLN A 284 0.45 -4.41 -19.84
N PHE A 285 1.29 -5.23 -19.19
CA PHE A 285 1.96 -4.84 -17.95
C PHE A 285 3.46 -4.75 -18.18
N ARG A 286 3.98 -3.52 -18.14
CA ARG A 286 5.43 -3.28 -18.15
C ARG A 286 5.86 -2.69 -16.81
N SER A 287 6.70 -3.40 -16.08
CA SER A 287 7.29 -3.00 -14.81
C SER A 287 8.52 -3.83 -14.53
N ASP A 288 9.44 -3.33 -13.71
CA ASP A 288 10.64 -4.06 -13.29
C ASP A 288 10.31 -5.36 -12.55
N ASN A 289 9.12 -5.43 -11.92
CA ASN A 289 8.64 -6.59 -11.15
C ASN A 289 7.48 -7.33 -11.82
N ILE A 290 7.36 -7.22 -13.14
CA ILE A 290 6.51 -8.06 -13.97
C ILE A 290 7.39 -8.71 -15.02
N LEU A 291 7.21 -10.01 -15.23
CA LEU A 291 7.97 -10.76 -16.23
C LEU A 291 7.88 -10.10 -17.62
N HIS A 292 9.03 -9.68 -18.14
CA HIS A 292 9.10 -8.98 -19.41
C HIS A 292 8.92 -9.94 -20.60
N ILE A 293 7.97 -9.62 -21.47
CA ILE A 293 7.80 -10.23 -22.79
C ILE A 293 8.55 -9.41 -23.85
N TYR A 294 9.43 -10.06 -24.62
CA TYR A 294 10.11 -9.44 -25.77
C TYR A 294 9.25 -9.47 -27.04
N GLY A 295 8.41 -10.50 -27.16
CA GLY A 295 7.53 -10.67 -28.29
C GLY A 295 7.03 -12.10 -28.44
N ILE A 296 6.41 -12.35 -29.59
CA ILE A 296 5.86 -13.64 -29.97
C ILE A 296 6.47 -14.13 -31.27
N CYS A 297 6.57 -15.44 -31.46
CA CYS A 297 6.94 -16.05 -32.74
C CYS A 297 5.86 -17.04 -33.14
N MET A 298 5.28 -16.84 -34.33
CA MET A 298 4.27 -17.71 -34.92
C MET A 298 4.81 -18.29 -36.21
N ASN A 299 4.99 -19.61 -36.26
CA ASN A 299 5.39 -20.30 -37.48
C ASN A 299 4.22 -21.16 -37.95
N ARG A 300 3.53 -20.74 -39.01
CA ARG A 300 2.40 -21.45 -39.59
C ARG A 300 2.85 -22.26 -40.80
N LYS A 301 3.50 -23.40 -40.57
CA LYS A 301 3.78 -24.38 -41.63
C LYS A 301 2.63 -25.40 -41.72
N ALA A 302 2.34 -25.86 -42.94
CA ALA A 302 1.18 -26.71 -43.28
C ALA A 302 0.99 -27.95 -42.38
N HIS A 303 2.06 -28.46 -41.77
CA HIS A 303 2.01 -29.67 -40.93
C HIS A 303 2.53 -29.46 -39.50
N GLN A 304 3.07 -28.29 -39.16
CA GLN A 304 3.62 -27.99 -37.83
C GLN A 304 3.48 -26.49 -37.53
N SER A 305 2.37 -26.12 -36.89
CA SER A 305 2.21 -24.76 -36.36
C SER A 305 2.92 -24.64 -35.01
N GLU A 306 3.80 -23.65 -34.85
CA GLU A 306 4.48 -23.36 -33.60
C GLU A 306 4.09 -21.97 -33.08
N PHE A 307 3.65 -21.92 -31.82
CA PHE A 307 3.34 -20.69 -31.10
C PHE A 307 4.32 -20.54 -29.94
N LEU A 308 5.15 -19.51 -30.00
CA LEU A 308 6.22 -19.26 -29.03
C LEU A 308 6.05 -17.88 -28.40
N ILE A 309 6.21 -17.79 -27.08
CA ILE A 309 6.38 -16.52 -26.37
C ILE A 309 7.84 -16.42 -25.94
N VAL A 310 8.47 -15.28 -26.23
CA VAL A 310 9.86 -14.99 -25.88
C VAL A 310 9.86 -13.98 -24.72
N MET A 311 10.45 -14.38 -23.59
CA MET A 311 10.43 -13.64 -22.34
C MET A 311 11.85 -13.50 -21.77
N GLU A 312 12.03 -12.60 -20.80
CA GLU A 312 13.25 -12.57 -20.01
C GLU A 312 13.50 -13.94 -19.34
N TYR A 313 14.77 -14.33 -19.29
CA TYR A 313 15.17 -15.54 -18.59
C TYR A 313 15.43 -15.19 -17.12
N CYS A 314 14.93 -16.02 -16.21
CA CYS A 314 15.17 -15.88 -14.78
C CYS A 314 16.04 -17.04 -14.29
N GLU A 315 17.32 -16.76 -14.08
CA GLU A 315 18.39 -17.73 -13.86
C GLU A 315 18.16 -18.61 -12.63
N ARG A 316 17.51 -18.06 -11.60
CA ARG A 316 17.27 -18.76 -10.33
C ARG A 316 15.94 -19.52 -10.34
N GLY A 317 15.16 -19.44 -11.42
CA GLY A 317 13.88 -20.11 -11.57
C GLY A 317 12.80 -19.52 -10.67
N ASN A 318 11.89 -20.35 -10.17
CA ASN A 318 10.77 -19.89 -9.34
C ASN A 318 11.18 -19.66 -7.87
N LEU A 319 10.45 -18.76 -7.22
CA LEU A 319 10.68 -18.35 -5.84
C LEU A 319 10.68 -19.54 -4.86
N LYS A 320 9.78 -20.53 -5.05
CA LYS A 320 9.76 -21.75 -4.23
C LYS A 320 11.11 -22.48 -4.22
N ASN A 321 11.71 -22.66 -5.39
CA ASN A 321 12.99 -23.36 -5.52
C ASN A 321 14.13 -22.55 -4.89
N VAL A 322 14.10 -21.22 -5.03
CA VAL A 322 15.09 -20.32 -4.42
C VAL A 322 15.04 -20.40 -2.89
N LEU A 323 13.83 -20.37 -2.32
CA LEU A 323 13.61 -20.47 -0.87
C LEU A 323 13.95 -21.85 -0.29
N ASN A 324 13.75 -22.91 -1.08
CA ASN A 324 14.10 -24.28 -0.69
C ASN A 324 15.57 -24.65 -0.93
N SER A 325 16.40 -23.70 -1.39
CA SER A 325 17.81 -23.97 -1.62
C SER A 325 18.56 -24.25 -0.31
N LYS A 326 19.58 -25.13 -0.36
CA LYS A 326 20.34 -25.56 0.83
C LYS A 326 21.11 -24.42 1.52
N LYS A 327 21.34 -23.29 0.82
CA LYS A 327 22.05 -22.14 1.36
C LYS A 327 21.02 -21.12 1.86
N PRO A 328 20.99 -20.81 3.16
CA PRO A 328 20.06 -19.81 3.68
C PRO A 328 20.37 -18.45 3.05
N LEU A 329 19.34 -17.78 2.55
CA LEU A 329 19.48 -16.44 2.00
C LEU A 329 19.70 -15.42 3.13
N PRO A 330 20.57 -14.41 2.92
CA PRO A 330 20.66 -13.25 3.81
C PRO A 330 19.29 -12.59 4.01
N TRP A 331 19.08 -12.01 5.20
CA TRP A 331 17.80 -11.38 5.53
C TRP A 331 17.45 -10.24 4.58
N SER A 332 18.41 -9.36 4.27
CA SER A 332 18.26 -8.26 3.32
C SER A 332 17.79 -8.73 1.94
N THR A 333 18.33 -9.85 1.43
CA THR A 333 17.88 -10.47 0.18
C THR A 333 16.41 -10.92 0.26
N ARG A 334 16.00 -11.55 1.37
CA ARG A 334 14.60 -11.99 1.56
C ARG A 334 13.65 -10.80 1.56
N VAL A 335 14.00 -9.74 2.29
CA VAL A 335 13.19 -8.53 2.38
C VAL A 335 13.06 -7.85 1.01
N ARG A 336 14.16 -7.76 0.25
CA ARG A 336 14.15 -7.24 -1.12
C ARG A 336 13.24 -8.06 -2.04
N MET A 337 13.33 -9.38 -1.98
CA MET A 337 12.47 -10.28 -2.76
C MET A 337 10.99 -10.14 -2.38
N SER A 338 10.68 -9.97 -1.09
CA SER A 338 9.32 -9.68 -0.63
C SER A 338 8.79 -8.34 -1.15
N LEU A 339 9.63 -7.31 -1.15
CA LEU A 339 9.28 -5.99 -1.69
C LEU A 339 9.02 -6.06 -3.20
N ASP A 340 9.89 -6.73 -3.96
CA ASP A 340 9.71 -6.94 -5.40
C ASP A 340 8.42 -7.73 -5.71
N THR A 341 8.12 -8.77 -4.93
CA THR A 341 6.86 -9.54 -5.03
C THR A 341 5.66 -8.62 -4.83
N ALA A 342 5.68 -7.78 -3.78
CA ALA A 342 4.61 -6.84 -3.49
C ALA A 342 4.45 -5.80 -4.61
N ARG A 343 5.55 -5.31 -5.19
CA ARG A 343 5.55 -4.37 -6.31
C ARG A 343 4.90 -4.95 -7.57
N GLY A 344 5.21 -6.20 -7.90
CA GLY A 344 4.58 -6.88 -9.04
C GLY A 344 3.06 -6.98 -8.86
N VAL A 345 2.60 -7.43 -7.69
CA VAL A 345 1.16 -7.52 -7.37
C VAL A 345 0.48 -6.15 -7.36
N TYR A 346 1.11 -5.15 -6.74
CA TYR A 346 0.63 -3.77 -6.74
C TYR A 346 0.45 -3.26 -8.17
N TRP A 347 1.42 -3.51 -9.05
CA TRP A 347 1.36 -3.08 -10.44
C TRP A 347 0.17 -3.68 -11.18
N LEU A 348 -0.11 -4.97 -10.99
CA LEU A 348 -1.28 -5.62 -11.59
C LEU A 348 -2.61 -5.01 -11.09
N HIS A 349 -2.67 -4.62 -9.82
CA HIS A 349 -3.89 -4.11 -9.21
C HIS A 349 -4.16 -2.63 -9.52
N GLN A 350 -3.11 -1.80 -9.66
CA GLN A 350 -3.24 -0.34 -9.63
C GLN A 350 -2.83 0.38 -10.93
N SER A 351 -2.05 -0.25 -11.83
CA SER A 351 -1.44 0.46 -12.97
C SER A 351 -2.35 0.68 -14.18
N GLN A 352 -3.56 0.13 -14.18
CA GLN A 352 -4.49 0.17 -15.31
C GLN A 352 -5.85 0.70 -14.86
N GLU A 353 -6.63 1.26 -15.80
CA GLU A 353 -8.00 1.75 -15.56
C GLU A 353 -8.92 0.67 -14.95
N LYS A 354 -8.64 -0.60 -15.26
CA LYS A 354 -9.26 -1.76 -14.61
C LYS A 354 -8.20 -2.62 -13.95
N ALA A 355 -8.33 -2.78 -12.63
CA ALA A 355 -7.51 -3.70 -11.84
C ALA A 355 -7.55 -5.11 -12.43
N ARG A 356 -6.38 -5.77 -12.52
CA ARG A 356 -6.30 -7.17 -12.95
C ARG A 356 -5.84 -8.07 -11.83
N LEU A 357 -6.64 -9.09 -11.54
CA LEU A 357 -6.31 -10.14 -10.60
C LEU A 357 -5.43 -11.18 -11.29
N HIS A 358 -4.31 -11.57 -10.66
CA HIS A 358 -3.51 -12.70 -11.10
C HIS A 358 -4.31 -14.02 -10.99
N CYS A 359 -5.26 -14.11 -10.05
CA CYS A 359 -6.12 -15.28 -9.78
C CYS A 359 -5.41 -16.57 -9.34
N ARG A 360 -4.08 -16.58 -9.22
CA ARG A 360 -3.30 -17.76 -8.82
C ARG A 360 -1.93 -17.38 -8.25
N ILE A 361 -1.94 -16.67 -7.13
CA ILE A 361 -0.71 -16.29 -6.42
C ILE A 361 -0.17 -17.52 -5.67
N SER A 362 1.08 -17.86 -5.93
CA SER A 362 1.82 -18.93 -5.25
C SER A 362 3.33 -18.68 -5.37
N SER A 363 4.15 -19.30 -4.53
CA SER A 363 5.62 -19.21 -4.63
C SER A 363 6.18 -19.82 -5.93
N THR A 364 5.37 -20.53 -6.72
CA THR A 364 5.75 -20.98 -8.07
C THR A 364 5.36 -20.00 -9.17
N SER A 365 4.53 -18.99 -8.87
CA SER A 365 4.07 -17.99 -9.83
C SER A 365 5.09 -16.86 -10.03
N PHE A 366 6.00 -16.67 -9.07
CA PHE A 366 7.04 -15.64 -9.10
C PHE A 366 8.36 -16.21 -9.57
N LEU A 367 9.05 -15.49 -10.46
CA LEU A 367 10.36 -15.86 -10.98
C LEU A 367 11.45 -14.97 -10.39
N VAL A 368 12.66 -15.49 -10.30
CA VAL A 368 13.80 -14.82 -9.66
C VAL A 368 14.98 -14.79 -10.63
N ASN A 369 15.45 -13.60 -10.97
CA ASN A 369 16.61 -13.44 -11.84
C ASN A 369 17.94 -13.62 -11.08
N GLU A 370 19.06 -13.49 -11.79
CA GLU A 370 20.42 -13.61 -11.24
C GLU A 370 20.67 -12.72 -10.00
N ASP A 371 20.13 -11.50 -9.98
CA ASP A 371 20.33 -10.51 -8.92
C ASP A 371 19.35 -10.64 -7.72
N TYR A 372 18.62 -11.75 -7.64
CA TYR A 372 17.55 -11.95 -6.64
C TYR A 372 16.43 -10.91 -6.73
N ARG A 373 16.15 -10.40 -7.93
CA ARG A 373 14.97 -9.57 -8.20
C ARG A 373 13.80 -10.46 -8.60
N VAL A 374 12.62 -10.15 -8.07
CA VAL A 374 11.40 -10.94 -8.33
C VAL A 374 10.57 -10.34 -9.46
N LYS A 375 10.07 -11.22 -10.33
CA LYS A 375 9.25 -10.95 -11.51
C LYS A 375 7.87 -11.61 -11.42
#